data_AF-A0A358AEU5-F1
#
_entry.id   AF-A0A358AEU5-F1
#
_cell.length_a   1.000
_cell.length_b   1.000
_cell.length_c   1.000
_cell.angle_alpha   90.00
_cell.angle_beta   90.00
_cell.angle_gamma   90.00
#
_symmetry.space_group_name_H-M   'P 1'
#
loop_
_entity.id
_entity.type
_entity.pdbx_description
1 polymer ?
#
loop_
_entity_poly.entity_id
_entity_poly.type
_entity_poly.pdbx_seq_one_letter_code
_entity_poly.pdbx_strand_id
1 'polypeptide(L)'
;MYWKTFDWKSQKVGQKGEILNKTDYKCGFCKGTGLMPSKKSTRCPACLGAATVKVSSPAVICAYCNGEGRSFLNRDLTCIICKGKGVVSVSSRDIEPCPACKGRGRERGVDLPCLICKGKGVVEKKDENLALSNEQ
;
A
#
# COMPACT_ATOMS: atom_id res chain seq x y z
N MET A 1 -9.95 14.03 13.91
CA MET A 1 -8.91 13.48 13.00
C MET A 1 -9.54 13.24 11.64
N TYR A 2 -9.34 14.11 10.66
CA TYR A 2 -9.99 13.97 9.35
C TYR A 2 -9.00 13.38 8.34
N TRP A 3 -9.01 12.04 8.20
CA TRP A 3 -8.18 11.34 7.21
C TRP A 3 -8.96 11.16 5.90
N LYS A 4 -8.47 11.80 4.83
CA LYS A 4 -8.84 11.62 3.42
C LYS A 4 -7.52 11.78 2.64
N THR A 5 -7.15 11.04 1.61
CA THR A 5 -7.79 10.13 0.65
C THR A 5 -6.64 9.44 -0.10
N PHE A 6 -6.95 8.42 -0.90
CA PHE A 6 -6.30 8.22 -2.20
C PHE A 6 -7.25 8.76 -3.28
N ASP A 7 -6.95 9.93 -3.81
CA ASP A 7 -7.76 10.57 -4.84
C ASP A 7 -6.81 11.34 -5.76
N TRP A 8 -6.48 10.77 -6.92
CA TRP A 8 -5.57 11.40 -7.89
C TRP A 8 -6.36 12.34 -8.85
N LYS A 9 -7.47 12.93 -8.35
CA LYS A 9 -8.68 13.44 -9.04
C LYS A 9 -9.58 12.32 -9.59
N SER A 10 -9.86 11.41 -8.67
CA SER A 10 -11.17 10.87 -8.31
C SER A 10 -11.55 9.46 -8.69
N GLN A 11 -10.68 8.65 -9.30
CA GLN A 11 -11.00 7.20 -9.24
C GLN A 11 -10.47 6.63 -7.93
N LYS A 12 -11.20 7.05 -6.87
CA LYS A 12 -10.92 7.05 -5.44
C LYS A 12 -10.58 5.69 -4.87
N VAL A 13 -9.69 5.73 -3.90
CA VAL A 13 -9.33 4.63 -3.02
C VAL A 13 -9.19 5.18 -1.59
N GLY A 14 -9.48 4.37 -0.57
CA GLY A 14 -9.94 4.79 0.76
C GLY A 14 -8.96 5.47 1.74
N GLN A 15 -9.16 5.26 3.03
CA GLN A 15 -8.17 5.58 4.07
C GLN A 15 -7.12 4.46 4.18
N LYS A 16 -5.96 4.75 4.79
CA LYS A 16 -4.98 3.68 5.08
C LYS A 16 -5.61 2.63 5.97
N GLY A 17 -5.44 1.36 5.61
CA GLY A 17 -6.04 0.23 6.33
C GLY A 17 -7.52 -0.01 5.99
N GLU A 18 -8.14 0.80 5.13
CA GLU A 18 -9.44 0.46 4.56
C GLU A 18 -9.27 -0.64 3.51
N ILE A 19 -10.15 -1.65 3.56
CA ILE A 19 -10.20 -2.74 2.59
C ILE A 19 -10.73 -2.22 1.25
N LEU A 20 -10.03 -2.58 0.20
CA LEU A 20 -10.31 -2.22 -1.19
C LEU A 20 -10.65 -3.50 -1.95
N ASN A 21 -11.80 -3.48 -2.64
CA ASN A 21 -12.34 -4.67 -3.32
C ASN A 21 -12.04 -4.72 -4.83
N LYS A 22 -11.32 -3.73 -5.37
CA LYS A 22 -10.99 -3.66 -6.81
C LYS A 22 -9.76 -4.50 -7.13
N THR A 23 -9.58 -4.84 -8.41
CA THR A 23 -8.37 -5.52 -8.90
C THR A 23 -7.49 -4.61 -9.74
N ASP A 24 -8.06 -3.54 -10.29
CA ASP A 24 -7.41 -2.61 -11.19
C ASP A 24 -7.36 -1.22 -10.56
N TYR A 25 -6.15 -0.68 -10.45
CA TYR A 25 -5.88 0.59 -9.80
C TYR A 25 -5.04 1.48 -10.71
N LYS A 26 -5.16 2.79 -10.55
CA LYS A 26 -4.20 3.72 -11.16
C LYS A 26 -2.83 3.50 -10.56
N CYS A 27 -1.81 3.53 -11.40
CA CYS A 27 -0.43 3.38 -10.95
C CYS A 27 -0.08 4.52 -10.00
N GLY A 28 0.23 4.19 -8.75
CA GLY A 28 0.60 5.16 -7.72
C GLY A 28 1.82 6.00 -8.11
N PHE A 29 2.83 5.39 -8.72
CA PHE A 29 4.10 6.05 -9.07
C PHE A 29 3.91 7.20 -10.08
N CYS A 30 3.26 6.90 -11.22
CA CYS A 30 3.05 7.85 -12.32
C CYS A 30 1.70 8.57 -12.27
N LYS A 31 0.86 8.30 -11.26
CA LYS A 31 -0.48 8.88 -11.08
C LYS A 31 -1.40 8.68 -12.28
N GLY A 32 -1.24 7.55 -12.98
CA GLY A 32 -2.06 7.25 -14.14
C GLY A 32 -1.64 7.93 -15.45
N THR A 33 -0.45 8.50 -15.53
CA THR A 33 0.06 9.08 -16.78
C THR A 33 0.74 8.05 -17.69
N GLY A 34 1.16 6.91 -17.14
CA GLY A 34 1.97 5.91 -17.86
C GLY A 34 3.42 6.35 -18.08
N LEU A 35 3.81 7.55 -17.67
CA LEU A 35 5.13 8.14 -17.95
C LEU A 35 5.91 8.36 -16.65
N MET A 36 7.23 8.42 -16.75
CA MET A 36 8.07 8.71 -15.61
C MET A 36 7.81 10.16 -15.15
N PRO A 37 7.53 10.42 -13.85
CA PRO A 37 7.25 11.76 -13.36
C PRO A 37 8.36 12.77 -13.64
N SER A 38 9.61 12.33 -13.48
CA SER A 38 10.81 13.16 -13.59
C SER A 38 11.29 13.31 -15.04
N LYS A 39 10.92 12.37 -15.92
CA LYS A 39 11.25 12.38 -17.36
C LYS A 39 10.02 11.98 -18.18
N LYS A 40 9.19 12.97 -18.50
CA LYS A 40 7.86 12.77 -19.12
C LYS A 40 7.88 12.10 -20.50
N SER A 41 9.04 11.86 -21.11
CA SER A 41 9.18 11.11 -22.38
C SER A 41 9.48 9.62 -22.20
N THR A 42 9.77 9.17 -20.98
CA THR A 42 10.14 7.77 -20.69
C THR A 42 8.95 7.02 -20.10
N ARG A 43 8.74 5.76 -20.50
CA ARG A 43 7.69 4.91 -19.93
C ARG A 43 7.88 4.72 -18.43
N CYS A 44 6.78 4.72 -17.68
CA CYS A 44 6.79 4.50 -16.24
C CYS A 44 7.38 3.11 -15.92
N PRO A 45 8.39 3.00 -15.05
CA PRO A 45 9.00 1.71 -14.72
C PRO A 45 8.08 0.78 -13.93
N ALA A 46 7.06 1.31 -13.24
CA ALA A 46 6.16 0.53 -12.40
C ALA A 46 5.00 -0.12 -13.16
N CYS A 47 4.45 0.57 -14.16
CA CYS A 47 3.32 0.09 -14.97
C CYS A 47 3.68 -0.13 -16.44
N LEU A 48 4.95 0.06 -16.82
CA LEU A 48 5.48 -0.13 -18.17
C LEU A 48 4.77 0.68 -19.26
N GLY A 49 4.16 1.80 -18.90
CA GLY A 49 3.36 2.63 -19.82
C GLY A 49 1.84 2.46 -19.67
N ALA A 50 1.36 1.44 -18.99
CA ALA A 50 -0.07 1.08 -18.98
C ALA A 50 -0.98 2.05 -18.19
N ALA A 51 -0.41 3.01 -17.45
CA ALA A 51 -1.10 3.92 -16.52
C ALA A 51 -1.85 3.26 -15.33
N THR A 52 -2.27 2.01 -15.45
CA THR A 52 -2.93 1.21 -14.41
C THR A 52 -2.06 0.03 -13.97
N VAL A 53 -2.41 -0.59 -12.85
CA VAL A 53 -1.75 -1.76 -12.27
C VAL A 53 -2.78 -2.75 -11.74
N LYS A 54 -2.49 -4.04 -11.88
CA LYS A 54 -3.28 -5.14 -11.31
C LYS A 54 -2.77 -5.56 -9.94
N VAL A 55 -3.69 -5.69 -8.98
CA VAL A 55 -3.45 -6.12 -7.60
C VAL A 55 -4.56 -7.08 -7.17
N SER A 56 -4.19 -8.17 -6.49
CA SER A 56 -5.16 -9.12 -5.95
C SER A 56 -6.01 -8.48 -4.85
N SER A 57 -7.31 -8.72 -4.88
CA SER A 57 -8.26 -8.34 -3.83
C SER A 57 -8.29 -9.43 -2.74
N PRO A 58 -8.46 -9.10 -1.45
CA PRO A 58 -8.57 -7.74 -0.91
C PRO A 58 -7.23 -7.00 -0.90
N ALA A 59 -7.29 -5.67 -1.03
CA ALA A 59 -6.11 -4.80 -0.99
C ALA A 59 -6.30 -3.65 0.01
N VAL A 60 -5.20 -3.00 0.37
CA VAL A 60 -5.20 -1.76 1.17
C VAL A 60 -4.25 -0.74 0.53
N ILE A 61 -4.41 0.53 0.88
CA ILE A 61 -3.43 1.55 0.53
C ILE A 61 -2.10 1.22 1.20
N CYS A 62 -1.01 1.27 0.44
CA CYS A 62 0.32 1.04 0.99
C CYS A 62 0.64 2.10 2.04
N ALA A 63 0.66 1.72 3.32
CA ALA A 63 0.90 2.65 4.41
C ALA A 63 2.32 3.24 4.38
N TYR A 64 3.33 2.46 3.97
CA TYR A 64 4.73 2.92 3.89
C TYR A 64 4.90 4.17 3.01
N CYS A 65 4.33 4.15 1.79
CA CYS A 65 4.42 5.27 0.85
C CYS A 65 3.17 6.14 0.80
N ASN A 66 2.17 5.89 1.64
CA ASN A 66 0.88 6.59 1.64
C ASN A 66 0.14 6.54 0.28
N GLY A 67 0.30 5.46 -0.47
CA GLY A 67 -0.27 5.39 -1.82
C GLY A 67 0.55 6.07 -2.92
N GLU A 68 1.66 6.73 -2.58
CA GLU A 68 2.45 7.47 -3.56
C GLU A 68 3.11 6.59 -4.62
N GLY A 69 3.31 5.30 -4.33
CA GLY A 69 4.07 4.41 -5.20
C GLY A 69 5.57 4.75 -5.26
N ARG A 70 6.04 5.79 -4.58
CA ARG A 70 7.44 6.23 -4.59
C ARG A 70 8.13 5.84 -3.30
N SER A 71 9.44 5.60 -3.37
CA SER A 71 10.24 5.35 -2.18
C SER A 71 10.17 6.55 -1.25
N PHE A 72 10.27 6.28 0.05
CA PHE A 72 10.30 7.32 1.05
C PHE A 72 11.63 8.08 1.00
N LEU A 73 12.74 7.36 0.80
CA LEU A 73 14.09 7.90 0.80
C LEU A 73 14.44 8.70 -0.48
N ASN A 74 14.02 8.21 -1.64
CA ASN A 74 14.22 8.90 -2.91
C ASN A 74 12.95 8.79 -3.77
N ARG A 75 12.33 9.94 -4.04
CA ARG A 75 11.03 9.99 -4.73
C ARG A 75 11.09 9.57 -6.20
N ASP A 76 12.27 9.49 -6.81
CA ASP A 76 12.45 8.98 -8.18
C ASP A 76 12.46 7.45 -8.25
N LEU A 77 12.70 6.77 -7.13
CA LEU A 77 12.66 5.32 -7.05
C LEU A 77 11.25 4.81 -6.73
N THR A 78 10.93 3.62 -7.25
CA THR A 78 9.68 2.95 -6.89
C THR A 78 9.69 2.57 -5.41
N CYS A 79 8.53 2.69 -4.75
CA CYS A 79 8.34 2.18 -3.39
C CYS A 79 8.67 0.69 -3.36
N ILE A 80 9.57 0.28 -2.47
CA ILE A 80 10.02 -1.11 -2.33
C ILE A 80 8.91 -2.06 -1.85
N ILE A 81 7.89 -1.52 -1.16
CA ILE A 81 6.79 -2.33 -0.60
C ILE A 81 5.71 -2.60 -1.64
N CYS A 82 5.21 -1.57 -2.31
CA CYS A 82 4.14 -1.71 -3.30
C CYS A 82 4.65 -1.78 -4.74
N LYS A 83 5.96 -1.71 -4.96
CA LYS A 83 6.62 -1.74 -6.29
C LYS A 83 6.05 -0.72 -7.27
N GLY A 84 5.79 0.50 -6.80
CA GLY A 84 5.20 1.55 -7.64
C GLY A 84 3.68 1.57 -7.73
N LYS A 85 2.99 0.55 -7.23
CA LYS A 85 1.53 0.41 -7.41
C LYS A 85 0.71 1.37 -6.57
N GLY A 86 1.17 1.72 -5.37
CA GLY A 86 0.44 2.55 -4.39
C GLY A 86 -0.52 1.76 -3.49
N VAL A 87 -0.94 0.57 -3.91
CA VAL A 87 -1.75 -0.35 -3.10
C VAL A 87 -1.02 -1.69 -2.94
N VAL A 88 -1.38 -2.44 -1.90
CA VAL A 88 -0.81 -3.76 -1.58
C VAL A 88 -1.94 -4.73 -1.27
N SER A 89 -1.82 -5.98 -1.72
CA SER A 89 -2.77 -7.03 -1.35
C SER A 89 -2.59 -7.43 0.12
N VAL A 90 -3.70 -7.83 0.74
CA VAL A 90 -3.77 -8.46 2.05
C VAL A 90 -4.43 -9.83 1.90
N SER A 91 -4.13 -10.74 2.81
CA SER A 91 -4.57 -12.14 2.73
C SER A 91 -5.99 -12.34 3.26
N SER A 92 -6.48 -11.44 4.13
CA SER A 92 -7.84 -11.45 4.65
C SER A 92 -8.50 -10.06 4.58
N ARG A 93 -9.82 -10.03 4.81
CA ARG A 93 -10.57 -8.78 5.02
C ARG A 93 -10.61 -8.36 6.48
N ASP A 94 -10.38 -9.30 7.40
CA ASP A 94 -10.35 -9.02 8.82
C ASP A 94 -8.95 -8.60 9.25
N ILE A 95 -8.74 -7.28 9.21
CA ILE A 95 -7.47 -6.64 9.47
C ILE A 95 -7.61 -5.60 10.56
N GLU A 96 -6.50 -5.31 11.20
CA GLU A 96 -6.39 -4.23 12.17
C GLU A 96 -5.10 -3.42 11.97
N PRO A 97 -5.06 -2.17 12.45
CA PRO A 97 -3.84 -1.38 12.43
C PRO A 97 -2.70 -2.12 13.11
N CYS A 98 -1.55 -2.22 12.46
CA CYS A 98 -0.40 -2.91 13.01
C CYS A 98 0.01 -2.28 14.35
N PRO A 99 0.05 -3.04 15.46
CA PRO A 99 0.28 -2.50 16.80
C PRO A 99 1.68 -1.90 16.95
N ALA A 100 2.69 -2.51 16.30
CA ALA A 100 4.09 -2.04 16.36
C ALA A 100 4.26 -0.64 15.74
N CYS A 101 3.76 -0.44 14.52
CA CYS A 101 3.93 0.84 13.80
C CYS A 101 2.75 1.80 13.95
N LYS A 102 1.66 1.38 14.60
CA LYS A 102 0.39 2.10 14.75
C LYS A 102 -0.18 2.55 13.39
N GLY A 103 -0.25 1.65 12.43
CA GLY A 103 -0.82 1.97 11.11
C GLY A 103 0.12 2.67 10.12
N ARG A 104 1.33 3.07 10.53
CA ARG A 104 2.21 3.90 9.68
C ARG A 104 2.98 3.12 8.61
N GLY A 105 3.13 1.81 8.77
CA GLY A 105 3.94 0.97 7.88
C GLY A 105 5.44 1.24 7.97
N ARG A 106 5.91 1.98 8.98
CA ARG A 106 7.34 2.33 9.16
C ARG A 106 7.75 2.16 10.61
N GLU A 107 9.02 1.85 10.81
CA GLU A 107 9.61 1.85 12.14
C GLU A 107 9.66 3.26 12.74
N ARG A 108 9.77 3.36 14.06
CA ARG A 108 9.89 4.66 14.74
C ARG A 108 11.32 5.16 14.65
N GLY A 109 11.49 6.43 14.25
CA GLY A 109 12.79 7.09 14.23
C GLY A 109 13.69 6.71 13.05
N VAL A 110 13.28 5.76 12.20
CA VAL A 110 13.99 5.39 10.97
C VAL A 110 13.01 5.18 9.82
N ASP A 111 13.40 5.55 8.60
CA ASP A 111 12.52 5.45 7.41
C ASP A 111 12.48 4.06 6.76
N LEU A 112 12.79 3.04 7.55
CA LEU A 112 12.70 1.63 7.15
C LEU A 112 11.26 1.13 7.26
N PRO A 113 10.85 0.18 6.39
CA PRO A 113 9.55 -0.46 6.50
C PRO A 113 9.40 -1.16 7.85
N CYS A 114 8.20 -1.09 8.43
CA CYS A 114 7.91 -1.84 9.65
C CYS A 114 8.05 -3.34 9.37
N LEU A 115 8.86 -4.04 10.18
CA LEU A 115 9.17 -5.45 9.96
C LEU A 115 7.97 -6.37 10.24
N ILE A 116 7.13 -5.99 11.21
CA ILE A 116 5.94 -6.76 11.60
C ILE A 116 4.87 -6.78 10.48
N CYS A 117 4.47 -5.61 9.98
CA CYS A 117 3.48 -5.51 8.92
C CYS A 117 4.08 -5.45 7.51
N LYS A 118 5.41 -5.55 7.39
CA LYS A 118 6.17 -5.44 6.13
C LYS A 118 5.78 -4.20 5.32
N GLY A 119 5.56 -3.09 6.01
CA GLY A 119 5.16 -1.81 5.43
C GLY A 119 3.70 -1.65 5.00
N LYS A 120 2.84 -2.66 5.21
CA LYS A 120 1.40 -2.58 4.88
C LYS A 120 0.63 -1.65 5.81
N GLY A 121 1.09 -1.51 7.07
CA GLY A 121 0.43 -0.73 8.11
C GLY A 121 -0.69 -1.49 8.83
N VAL A 122 -1.08 -2.66 8.33
CA VAL A 122 -2.11 -3.52 8.92
C VAL A 122 -1.59 -4.95 9.07
N VAL A 123 -2.18 -5.69 9.99
CA VAL A 123 -1.99 -7.12 10.20
C VAL A 123 -3.35 -7.80 10.20
N GLU A 124 -3.39 -9.11 9.99
CA GLU A 124 -4.62 -9.89 10.17
C GLU A 124 -4.96 -9.95 11.65
N LYS A 125 -6.25 -9.86 11.97
CA LYS A 125 -6.69 -10.19 13.32
C LYS A 125 -6.46 -11.68 13.53
N LYS A 126 -5.85 -12.03 14.66
CA LYS A 126 -5.82 -13.43 15.08
C LYS A 126 -7.19 -13.75 15.65
N ASP A 127 -7.84 -14.78 15.12
CA ASP A 127 -9.02 -15.34 15.78
C ASP A 127 -8.58 -15.92 17.12
N GLU A 128 -8.92 -15.24 18.21
CA GLU A 128 -8.65 -15.70 19.58
C GLU A 128 -9.34 -17.06 19.87
N ASN A 129 -10.32 -17.46 19.05
CA ASN A 129 -11.01 -18.75 19.13
C ASN A 129 -10.26 -19.95 18.50
N LEU A 130 -9.16 -19.74 17.75
CA LEU A 130 -8.35 -20.85 17.21
C LEU A 130 -7.13 -21.21 18.08
N ALA A 131 -6.90 -20.50 19.18
CA ALA A 131 -5.77 -20.77 20.08
C ALA A 131 -6.07 -21.81 21.18
N LEU A 132 -7.32 -22.27 21.32
CA LEU A 132 -7.74 -23.22 22.37
C LEU A 132 -7.91 -24.67 21.90
N SER A 133 -7.49 -25.04 20.68
CA SER A 133 -7.65 -26.42 20.19
C SER A 133 -6.35 -27.20 20.00
N ASN A 134 -5.18 -26.66 20.40
CA ASN A 134 -3.91 -27.38 20.31
C ASN A 134 -3.20 -27.42 21.67
N GLU A 135 -3.90 -27.96 22.67
CA GLU A 135 -3.30 -28.58 23.85
C GLU A 135 -4.00 -29.92 24.09
N GLN A 136 -3.69 -30.93 23.27
CA GLN A 136 -3.94 -32.35 23.56
C GLN A 136 -2.77 -33.18 23.02
#